data_AF-A0A956EGX6-F1
#
_entry.id   AF-A0A956EGX6-F1
#
_cell.length_a   1.000
_cell.length_b   1.000
_cell.length_c   1.000
_cell.angle_alpha   90.00
_cell.angle_beta   90.00
_cell.angle_gamma   90.00
#
_symmetry.space_group_name_H-M   'P 1'
#
loop_
_entity.id
_entity.type
_entity.pdbx_description
1 polymer ?
#
loop_
_entity_poly.entity_id
_entity_poly.type
_entity_poly.pdbx_seq_one_letter_code
_entity_poly.pdbx_strand_id
1 'polypeptide(L)'
;MTLSPASSLIGLGLTLGLMLGACAPNEDAGQCDQSRPCTERGEICDTVDKVCIAADFDVDETAPGPANGSFGPSVVPFFRGKVCVATKAKPGERIPVSISPCLHPCVSPGPFTQVNKWQCSGSLCEGLNLMYLSAATGVGCPAEVFGRFDAGSCAYPLTIDAGQGPFNPAGIFFNGTATTEIPFLSNEEMARVANNASNDEIWSMVKAYPQEDSRVFSISLSDANPSAPANCTDDPSLCECRDVGF
;
A
#
# COMPACT_ATOMS: atom_id res chain seq x y z
N MET A 1 61.82 -65.48 -36.88
CA MET A 1 62.05 -64.68 -35.66
C MET A 1 61.63 -63.25 -35.95
N THR A 2 60.54 -62.83 -35.27
CA THR A 2 60.19 -61.47 -34.82
C THR A 2 60.43 -60.27 -35.73
N LEU A 3 59.36 -59.64 -36.24
CA LEU A 3 58.77 -58.38 -35.73
C LEU A 3 57.64 -57.86 -36.65
N SER A 4 56.56 -57.40 -36.01
CA SER A 4 55.46 -56.56 -36.52
C SER A 4 55.94 -55.10 -36.78
N PRO A 5 55.11 -54.09 -37.15
CA PRO A 5 53.74 -54.04 -37.70
C PRO A 5 53.59 -52.97 -38.85
N ALA A 6 52.35 -52.52 -39.09
CA ALA A 6 51.88 -51.28 -39.76
C ALA A 6 51.24 -51.48 -41.15
N SER A 7 49.91 -51.60 -41.22
CA SER A 7 48.92 -50.50 -41.32
C SER A 7 48.66 -50.08 -42.77
N SER A 8 47.67 -50.73 -43.39
CA SER A 8 47.00 -50.27 -44.60
C SER A 8 45.61 -49.76 -44.24
N LEU A 9 45.29 -48.50 -44.55
CA LEU A 9 44.28 -48.16 -45.54
C LEU A 9 44.11 -46.64 -45.67
N ILE A 10 44.27 -46.22 -46.92
CA ILE A 10 43.98 -44.91 -47.50
C ILE A 10 42.46 -44.75 -47.57
N GLY A 11 41.96 -43.56 -47.27
CA GLY A 11 40.58 -43.16 -47.49
C GLY A 11 40.46 -41.64 -47.64
N LEU A 12 40.71 -41.15 -48.86
CA LEU A 12 40.29 -39.83 -49.33
C LEU A 12 38.78 -39.63 -49.13
N GLY A 13 38.35 -38.40 -48.82
CA GLY A 13 36.94 -38.01 -48.97
C GLY A 13 36.62 -36.63 -48.43
N LEU A 14 36.72 -35.61 -49.27
CA LEU A 14 36.09 -34.30 -49.08
C LEU A 14 34.58 -34.47 -48.82
N THR A 15 33.97 -33.62 -47.95
CA THR A 15 32.88 -32.71 -48.34
C THR A 15 32.41 -31.80 -47.20
N LEU A 16 32.07 -30.58 -47.63
CA LEU A 16 31.44 -29.44 -46.97
C LEU A 16 30.53 -29.71 -45.76
N GLY A 17 30.67 -28.85 -44.75
CA GLY A 17 29.67 -28.64 -43.70
C GLY A 17 29.93 -27.34 -42.92
N LEU A 18 29.66 -26.20 -43.55
CA LEU A 18 29.46 -24.91 -42.86
C LEU A 18 28.31 -25.05 -41.87
N MET A 19 28.60 -24.98 -40.57
CA MET A 19 27.62 -24.53 -39.58
C MET A 19 28.29 -23.50 -38.66
N LEU A 20 28.09 -22.24 -39.04
CA LEU A 20 28.18 -21.08 -38.16
C LEU A 20 27.10 -21.24 -37.08
N GLY A 21 27.47 -21.70 -35.89
CA GLY A 21 26.67 -21.51 -34.68
C GLY A 21 27.00 -20.15 -34.09
N ALA A 22 26.48 -19.07 -34.69
CA ALA A 22 26.49 -17.76 -34.06
C ALA A 22 25.53 -17.75 -32.85
N CYS A 23 25.99 -17.05 -31.81
CA CYS A 23 25.27 -16.50 -30.66
C CYS A 23 23.74 -16.63 -30.64
N ALA A 24 23.22 -17.11 -29.50
CA ALA A 24 22.12 -16.41 -28.86
C ALA A 24 22.63 -15.98 -27.47
N PRO A 25 22.66 -14.68 -27.13
CA PRO A 25 22.67 -14.32 -25.72
C PRO A 25 21.43 -14.94 -25.09
N ASN A 26 21.51 -15.39 -23.83
CA ASN A 26 20.30 -15.60 -23.06
C ASN A 26 19.51 -14.30 -23.18
N GLU A 27 18.37 -14.34 -23.86
CA GLU A 27 17.39 -13.27 -23.74
C GLU A 27 17.13 -13.15 -22.24
N ASP A 28 17.47 -11.99 -21.68
CA ASP A 28 17.02 -11.58 -20.37
C ASP A 28 15.52 -11.82 -20.33
N ALA A 29 15.10 -12.92 -19.71
CA ALA A 29 13.70 -13.20 -19.43
C ALA A 29 13.30 -12.24 -18.31
N GLY A 30 13.18 -10.95 -18.66
CA GLY A 30 12.99 -9.86 -17.73
C GLY A 30 11.84 -10.16 -16.79
N GLN A 31 12.02 -9.81 -15.52
CA GLN A 31 11.24 -10.18 -14.35
C GLN A 31 9.70 -10.15 -14.52
N CYS A 32 9.15 -9.36 -15.44
CA CYS A 32 7.71 -9.26 -15.66
C CYS A 32 7.27 -9.09 -17.12
N ASP A 33 6.00 -9.43 -17.39
CA ASP A 33 5.26 -9.10 -18.61
C ASP A 33 3.72 -9.21 -18.39
N GLN A 34 2.92 -9.16 -19.46
CA GLN A 34 1.45 -9.29 -19.38
C GLN A 34 0.96 -10.64 -18.82
N SER A 35 1.75 -11.70 -18.98
CA SER A 35 1.48 -13.05 -18.49
C SER A 35 2.15 -13.35 -17.14
N ARG A 36 3.14 -12.55 -16.75
CA ARG A 36 3.88 -12.62 -15.49
C ARG A 36 3.89 -11.25 -14.81
N PRO A 37 2.83 -10.87 -14.08
CA PRO A 37 2.79 -9.60 -13.37
C PRO A 37 3.81 -9.57 -12.22
N CYS A 38 4.21 -8.37 -11.81
CA CYS A 38 5.02 -8.18 -10.61
C CYS A 38 4.29 -8.71 -9.37
N THR A 39 5.05 -9.34 -8.48
CA THR A 39 4.50 -10.03 -7.30
C THR A 39 4.57 -9.19 -6.04
N GLU A 40 5.50 -8.24 -5.98
CA GLU A 40 5.60 -7.32 -4.86
C GLU A 40 4.54 -6.23 -4.96
N ARG A 41 4.07 -5.80 -3.79
CA ARG A 41 3.08 -4.74 -3.66
C ARG A 41 3.70 -3.41 -4.12
N GLY A 42 2.97 -2.63 -4.90
CA GLY A 42 3.50 -1.34 -5.35
C GLY A 42 4.32 -1.37 -6.63
N GLU A 43 4.50 -2.54 -7.25
CA GLU A 43 5.29 -2.66 -8.48
C GLU A 43 4.44 -2.69 -9.74
N ILE A 44 4.91 -1.99 -10.77
CA ILE A 44 4.43 -2.13 -12.14
C ILE A 44 5.53 -2.70 -13.01
N CYS A 45 5.12 -3.38 -14.09
CA CYS A 45 6.07 -3.88 -15.06
C CYS A 45 6.54 -2.76 -15.98
N ASP A 46 7.84 -2.47 -15.97
CA ASP A 46 8.45 -1.66 -17.01
C ASP A 46 8.33 -2.43 -18.33
N THR A 47 7.48 -1.93 -19.23
CA THR A 47 7.20 -2.65 -20.47
C THR A 47 8.36 -2.66 -21.46
N VAL A 48 9.37 -1.80 -21.27
CA VAL A 48 10.58 -1.67 -22.08
C VAL A 48 11.66 -2.59 -21.54
N ASP A 49 12.02 -2.41 -20.26
CA ASP A 49 13.13 -3.12 -19.63
C ASP A 49 12.70 -4.48 -19.04
N LYS A 50 11.40 -4.77 -19.04
CA LYS A 50 10.79 -6.01 -18.50
C LYS A 50 11.15 -6.26 -17.03
N VAL A 51 11.44 -5.22 -16.27
CA VAL A 51 11.74 -5.30 -14.84
C VAL A 51 10.58 -4.76 -14.01
N CYS A 52 10.43 -5.30 -12.81
CA CYS A 52 9.49 -4.73 -11.86
C CYS A 52 10.10 -3.47 -11.26
N ILE A 53 9.39 -2.36 -11.38
CA ILE A 53 9.77 -1.09 -10.79
C ILE A 53 8.67 -0.63 -9.85
N ALA A 54 9.05 0.09 -8.79
CA ALA A 54 8.08 0.78 -7.97
C ALA A 54 7.25 1.70 -8.86
N ALA A 55 5.94 1.56 -8.78
CA ALA A 55 5.02 2.42 -9.49
C ALA A 55 5.10 3.83 -8.92
N ASP A 56 5.45 4.76 -9.79
CA ASP A 56 5.35 6.19 -9.52
C ASP A 56 3.88 6.59 -9.66
N PHE A 57 3.12 6.38 -8.59
CA PHE A 57 1.78 6.91 -8.53
C PHE A 57 1.85 8.39 -8.19
N ASP A 58 1.07 9.20 -8.91
CA ASP A 58 0.73 10.54 -8.45
C ASP A 58 -0.19 10.41 -7.24
N VAL A 59 0.40 10.10 -6.09
CA VAL A 59 -0.23 9.95 -4.77
C VAL A 59 -0.77 11.28 -4.24
N ASP A 60 -0.89 12.29 -5.08
CA ASP A 60 -1.28 13.64 -4.71
C ASP A 60 -2.45 14.16 -5.54
N GLU A 61 -2.94 13.34 -6.49
CA GLU A 61 -3.91 13.72 -7.52
C GLU A 61 -3.69 15.13 -8.07
N THR A 62 -2.53 15.36 -8.67
CA THR A 62 -2.25 16.60 -9.40
C THR A 62 -2.66 16.54 -10.88
N ALA A 63 -3.40 15.50 -11.30
CA ALA A 63 -4.10 15.51 -12.59
C ALA A 63 -4.97 16.78 -12.69
N PRO A 64 -5.08 17.42 -13.86
CA PRO A 64 -5.06 18.88 -13.98
C PRO A 64 -6.33 19.54 -13.41
N GLY A 65 -6.34 19.81 -12.10
CA GLY A 65 -7.17 20.84 -11.50
C GLY A 65 -7.41 20.72 -10.00
N PRO A 66 -7.46 21.85 -9.27
CA PRO A 66 -7.33 23.21 -9.78
C PRO A 66 -5.88 23.72 -9.69
N ALA A 67 -5.36 24.23 -10.81
CA ALA A 67 -4.46 25.39 -10.72
C ALA A 67 -5.11 26.43 -9.80
N ASN A 68 -4.35 27.04 -8.88
CA ASN A 68 -4.74 28.14 -7.97
C ASN A 68 -6.25 28.44 -7.97
N GLY A 69 -7.03 27.76 -7.13
CA GLY A 69 -8.48 27.76 -7.29
C GLY A 69 -9.27 27.21 -6.11
N SER A 70 -10.59 27.40 -6.19
CA SER A 70 -11.56 26.87 -5.22
C SER A 70 -12.12 25.55 -5.72
N PHE A 71 -12.45 24.62 -4.83
CA PHE A 71 -13.12 23.36 -5.16
C PHE A 71 -14.40 23.19 -4.34
N GLY A 72 -15.39 22.55 -4.96
CA GLY A 72 -16.67 22.22 -4.34
C GLY A 72 -16.58 20.98 -3.43
N PRO A 73 -17.71 20.45 -2.96
CA PRO A 73 -17.75 19.24 -2.15
C PRO A 73 -17.06 18.06 -2.84
N SER A 74 -15.95 17.60 -2.27
CA SER A 74 -15.14 16.51 -2.80
C SER A 74 -14.84 15.47 -1.73
N VAL A 75 -14.66 14.23 -2.17
CA VAL A 75 -14.11 13.15 -1.34
C VAL A 75 -12.61 13.39 -1.21
N VAL A 76 -12.10 13.53 0.01
CA VAL A 76 -10.68 13.74 0.28
C VAL A 76 -10.19 12.66 1.24
N PRO A 77 -9.31 11.73 0.81
CA PRO A 77 -8.75 10.69 1.66
C PRO A 77 -7.80 11.28 2.72
N PHE A 78 -7.44 10.45 3.70
CA PHE A 78 -6.31 10.74 4.56
C PHE A 78 -4.99 10.60 3.77
N PHE A 79 -4.39 11.73 3.41
CA PHE A 79 -3.07 11.76 2.79
C PHE A 79 -1.97 11.65 3.84
N ARG A 80 -2.01 12.55 4.83
CA ARG A 80 -0.96 12.72 5.84
C ARG A 80 -1.48 13.32 7.12
N GLY A 81 -0.69 13.22 8.18
CA GLY A 81 -1.01 13.77 9.50
C GLY A 81 -0.55 12.85 10.61
N LYS A 82 -1.22 12.92 11.75
CA LYS A 82 -0.86 12.13 12.93
C LYS A 82 -1.84 10.98 13.10
N VAL A 83 -1.29 9.78 13.29
CA VAL A 83 -2.07 8.57 13.56
C VAL A 83 -1.60 7.96 14.87
N CYS A 84 -2.55 7.62 15.75
CA CYS A 84 -2.28 6.90 16.99
C CYS A 84 -3.05 5.59 17.00
N VAL A 85 -2.41 4.48 17.35
CA VAL A 85 -3.03 3.14 17.40
C VAL A 85 -2.70 2.47 18.72
N ALA A 86 -3.71 1.87 19.37
CA ALA A 86 -3.44 0.99 20.51
C ALA A 86 -2.74 -0.29 20.02
N THR A 87 -1.51 -0.54 20.46
CA THR A 87 -0.69 -1.68 19.99
C THR A 87 -0.87 -2.93 20.84
N LYS A 88 -1.66 -2.85 21.91
CA LYS A 88 -2.02 -3.98 22.78
C LYS A 88 -3.50 -3.95 23.08
N ALA A 89 -4.17 -5.08 22.89
CA ALA A 89 -5.56 -5.27 23.27
C ALA A 89 -5.84 -6.74 23.55
N LYS A 90 -7.00 -7.02 24.13
CA LYS A 90 -7.50 -8.39 24.26
C LYS A 90 -8.23 -8.84 22.98
N PRO A 91 -8.24 -10.15 22.69
CA PRO A 91 -9.07 -10.70 21.62
C PRO A 91 -10.54 -10.27 21.76
N GLY A 92 -11.13 -9.81 20.66
CA GLY A 92 -12.53 -9.36 20.61
C GLY A 92 -12.78 -7.91 21.01
N GLU A 93 -11.77 -7.18 21.46
CA GLU A 93 -11.87 -5.74 21.64
C GLU A 93 -11.71 -5.00 20.28
N ARG A 94 -12.41 -3.87 20.15
CA ARG A 94 -12.13 -2.90 19.08
C ARG A 94 -10.83 -2.19 19.42
N ILE A 95 -9.94 -2.08 18.45
CA ILE A 95 -8.66 -1.40 18.60
C ILE A 95 -8.86 0.08 18.32
N PRO A 96 -8.60 0.99 19.27
CA PRO A 96 -8.62 2.42 19.03
C PRO A 96 -7.60 2.83 17.98
N VAL A 97 -8.08 3.66 17.05
CA VAL A 97 -7.24 4.36 16.08
C VAL A 97 -7.66 5.81 16.14
N SER A 98 -6.75 6.75 16.39
CA SER A 98 -7.03 8.18 16.30
C SER A 98 -6.31 8.77 15.11
N ILE A 99 -7.03 9.50 14.25
CA ILE A 99 -6.49 10.10 13.03
C ILE A 99 -6.70 11.60 13.08
N SER A 100 -5.62 12.36 13.03
CA SER A 100 -5.63 13.81 12.90
C SER A 100 -5.06 14.18 11.54
N PRO A 101 -5.89 14.39 10.51
CA PRO A 101 -5.41 14.75 9.18
C PRO A 101 -4.71 16.11 9.20
N CYS A 102 -3.54 16.19 8.59
CA CYS A 102 -2.93 17.46 8.24
C CYS A 102 -3.57 17.96 6.94
N LEU A 103 -4.36 19.03 7.05
CA LEU A 103 -5.02 19.67 5.92
C LEU A 103 -4.40 21.05 5.69
N HIS A 104 -4.40 21.48 4.43
CA HIS A 104 -4.00 22.85 4.12
C HIS A 104 -5.04 23.82 4.72
N PRO A 105 -4.65 25.00 5.26
CA PRO A 105 -5.59 25.90 5.95
C PRO A 105 -6.76 26.44 5.10
N CYS A 106 -6.66 26.34 3.78
CA CYS A 106 -7.75 26.71 2.86
C CYS A 106 -8.86 25.65 2.76
N VAL A 107 -8.63 24.43 3.28
CA VAL A 107 -9.57 23.31 3.21
C VAL A 107 -10.49 23.33 4.41
N SER A 108 -11.79 23.34 4.13
CA SER A 108 -12.84 23.05 5.10
C SER A 108 -13.21 21.57 4.98
N PRO A 109 -13.02 20.75 6.02
CA PRO A 109 -13.03 19.31 5.89
C PRO A 109 -14.42 18.69 5.64
N GLY A 110 -15.51 19.33 6.06
CA GLY A 110 -16.83 18.68 6.02
C GLY A 110 -16.92 17.44 6.92
N PRO A 111 -17.94 16.57 6.74
CA PRO A 111 -18.08 15.32 7.48
C PRO A 111 -17.00 14.30 7.10
N PHE A 112 -16.69 13.38 8.02
CA PHE A 112 -15.79 12.27 7.76
C PHE A 112 -16.54 10.93 7.75
N THR A 113 -15.98 9.97 7.04
CA THR A 113 -16.38 8.56 7.06
C THR A 113 -15.15 7.69 7.29
N GLN A 114 -15.35 6.62 8.05
CA GLN A 114 -14.34 5.60 8.28
C GLN A 114 -14.81 4.27 7.68
N VAL A 115 -13.96 3.63 6.90
CA VAL A 115 -14.18 2.27 6.39
C VAL A 115 -13.11 1.36 6.97
N ASN A 116 -13.56 0.38 7.74
CA ASN A 116 -12.68 -0.65 8.29
C ASN A 116 -12.82 -1.94 7.49
N LYS A 117 -11.69 -2.49 7.03
CA LYS A 117 -11.61 -3.84 6.47
C LYS A 117 -10.57 -4.64 7.24
N TRP A 118 -10.71 -5.95 7.21
CA TRP A 118 -9.66 -6.85 7.67
C TRP A 118 -9.81 -8.21 6.99
N GLN A 119 -8.69 -8.92 6.91
CA GLN A 119 -8.61 -10.30 6.46
C GLN A 119 -7.60 -11.03 7.34
N CYS A 120 -7.78 -12.33 7.52
CA CYS A 120 -6.83 -13.15 8.27
C CYS A 120 -6.41 -14.35 7.43
N SER A 121 -5.10 -14.63 7.44
CA SER A 121 -4.51 -15.79 6.79
C SER A 121 -3.60 -16.50 7.79
N GLY A 122 -3.94 -17.74 8.14
CA GLY A 122 -3.20 -18.49 9.16
C GLY A 122 -3.17 -17.76 10.50
N SER A 123 -1.97 -17.36 10.93
CA SER A 123 -1.70 -16.70 12.22
C SER A 123 -1.46 -15.19 12.09
N LEU A 124 -1.87 -14.57 10.98
CA LEU A 124 -1.76 -13.12 10.76
C LEU A 124 -3.12 -12.56 10.35
N CYS A 125 -3.51 -11.43 10.96
CA CYS A 125 -4.61 -10.62 10.49
C CYS A 125 -4.10 -9.27 10.02
N GLU A 126 -4.57 -8.82 8.87
CA GLU A 126 -4.27 -7.52 8.31
C GLU A 126 -5.55 -6.68 8.32
N GLY A 127 -5.45 -5.45 8.80
CA GLY A 127 -6.54 -4.48 8.85
C GLY A 127 -6.24 -3.28 7.98
N LEU A 128 -7.27 -2.72 7.36
CA LEU A 128 -7.22 -1.43 6.66
C LEU A 128 -8.12 -0.45 7.39
N ASN A 129 -7.57 0.71 7.72
CA ASN A 129 -8.30 1.84 8.26
C ASN A 129 -8.32 2.96 7.22
N LEU A 130 -9.39 3.00 6.44
CA LEU A 130 -9.61 4.03 5.43
C LEU A 130 -10.40 5.15 6.08
N MET A 131 -9.90 6.38 5.97
CA MET A 131 -10.60 7.58 6.39
C MET A 131 -10.69 8.53 5.22
N TYR A 132 -11.86 9.13 5.05
CA TYR A 132 -12.04 10.20 4.08
C TYR A 132 -13.04 11.24 4.59
N LEU A 133 -12.83 12.46 4.12
CA LEU A 133 -13.76 13.55 4.21
C LEU A 133 -14.75 13.42 3.05
N SER A 134 -16.05 13.39 3.31
CA SER A 134 -17.05 13.07 2.29
C SER A 134 -17.53 14.28 1.48
N ALA A 135 -17.27 15.49 1.98
CA ALA A 135 -17.73 16.74 1.38
C ALA A 135 -16.79 17.90 1.75
N ALA A 136 -15.47 17.68 1.60
CA ALA A 136 -14.50 18.74 1.83
C ALA A 136 -14.65 19.82 0.76
N THR A 137 -14.39 21.08 1.13
CA THR A 137 -14.44 22.23 0.23
C THR A 137 -13.20 23.07 0.42
N GLY A 138 -12.84 23.90 -0.56
CA GLY A 138 -11.71 24.81 -0.39
C GLY A 138 -11.83 26.06 -1.23
N VAL A 139 -11.28 27.15 -0.72
CA VAL A 139 -11.32 28.47 -1.37
C VAL A 139 -9.91 29.03 -1.49
N GLY A 140 -9.50 29.37 -2.71
CA GLY A 140 -8.18 29.95 -2.97
C GLY A 140 -7.02 29.00 -2.60
N CYS A 141 -7.20 27.71 -2.84
CA CYS A 141 -6.23 26.70 -2.50
C CYS A 141 -5.09 26.63 -3.53
N PRO A 142 -3.84 26.34 -3.09
CA PRO A 142 -2.75 26.03 -4.02
C PRO A 142 -3.01 24.69 -4.72
N ALA A 143 -2.32 24.43 -5.82
CA ALA A 143 -2.43 23.16 -6.53
C ALA A 143 -2.04 21.94 -5.67
N GLU A 144 -1.14 22.14 -4.70
CA GLU A 144 -0.57 21.10 -3.84
C GLU A 144 -1.38 20.85 -2.54
N VAL A 145 -2.62 21.34 -2.49
CA VAL A 145 -3.45 21.41 -1.28
C VAL A 145 -3.70 20.07 -0.57
N PHE A 146 -3.70 18.95 -1.32
CA PHE A 146 -4.10 17.65 -0.79
C PHE A 146 -2.97 16.80 -0.23
N GLY A 147 -1.69 17.10 -0.46
CA GLY A 147 -0.61 16.21 0.02
C GLY A 147 0.81 16.76 0.00
N ARG A 148 1.13 17.74 -0.86
CA ARG A 148 2.51 18.22 -1.10
C ARG A 148 2.87 19.57 -0.48
N PHE A 149 1.91 20.27 0.11
CA PHE A 149 2.20 21.56 0.74
C PHE A 149 3.17 21.41 1.93
N ASP A 150 3.83 22.50 2.35
CA ASP A 150 4.79 22.46 3.45
C ASP A 150 4.18 21.93 4.77
N ALA A 151 4.89 21.03 5.46
CA ALA A 151 4.43 20.43 6.71
C ALA A 151 4.20 21.46 7.82
N GLY A 152 4.97 22.56 7.83
CA GLY A 152 4.77 23.68 8.75
C GLY A 152 3.46 24.44 8.54
N SER A 153 2.79 24.21 7.41
CA SER A 153 1.47 24.78 7.09
C SER A 153 0.31 23.86 7.47
N CYS A 154 0.56 22.72 8.12
CA CYS A 154 -0.49 21.79 8.55
C CYS A 154 -1.48 22.44 9.53
N ALA A 155 -2.76 22.43 9.14
CA ALA A 155 -3.87 22.59 10.07
C ALA A 155 -4.41 21.20 10.45
N TYR A 156 -4.67 21.00 11.75
CA TYR A 156 -5.31 19.79 12.28
C TYR A 156 -6.71 20.14 12.81
N PRO A 157 -7.67 20.47 11.93
CA PRO A 157 -8.98 20.95 12.36
C PRO A 157 -9.86 19.87 12.99
N LEU A 158 -9.45 18.60 12.87
CA LEU A 158 -10.19 17.44 13.33
C LEU A 158 -9.23 16.45 13.99
N THR A 159 -9.71 15.80 15.04
CA THR A 159 -9.17 14.55 15.55
C THR A 159 -10.31 13.53 15.52
N ILE A 160 -10.09 12.44 14.82
CA ILE A 160 -11.10 11.42 14.55
C ILE A 160 -10.78 10.20 15.39
N ASP A 161 -11.69 9.84 16.30
CA ASP A 161 -11.63 8.58 17.02
C ASP A 161 -12.26 7.48 16.17
N ALA A 162 -11.38 6.82 15.42
CA ALA A 162 -11.64 5.66 14.60
C ALA A 162 -11.43 4.36 15.39
N GLY A 163 -11.54 3.22 14.71
CA GLY A 163 -11.04 1.97 15.27
C GLY A 163 -10.98 0.83 14.29
N GLN A 164 -10.26 -0.22 14.67
CA GLN A 164 -10.01 -1.41 13.88
C GLN A 164 -10.61 -2.63 14.56
N GLY A 165 -11.15 -3.56 13.76
CA GLY A 165 -11.70 -4.81 14.25
C GLY A 165 -13.09 -4.67 14.91
N PRO A 166 -13.51 -5.64 15.75
CA PRO A 166 -12.71 -6.77 16.24
C PRO A 166 -12.29 -7.72 15.11
N PHE A 167 -11.12 -8.35 15.27
CA PHE A 167 -10.67 -9.40 14.37
C PHE A 167 -11.29 -10.74 14.80
N ASN A 168 -12.29 -11.20 14.05
CA ASN A 168 -13.06 -12.40 14.38
C ASN A 168 -13.21 -13.35 13.17
N PRO A 169 -12.10 -13.87 12.62
CA PRO A 169 -12.17 -14.82 11.51
C PRO A 169 -13.06 -16.02 11.89
N ALA A 170 -14.05 -16.31 11.04
CA ALA A 170 -15.03 -17.38 11.25
C ALA A 170 -15.77 -17.32 12.63
N GLY A 171 -15.91 -16.12 13.20
CA GLY A 171 -16.60 -15.92 14.48
C GLY A 171 -15.75 -16.24 15.71
N ILE A 172 -14.48 -16.57 15.56
CA ILE A 172 -13.54 -16.81 16.65
C ILE A 172 -12.64 -15.58 16.80
N PHE A 173 -12.52 -15.04 18.01
CA PHE A 173 -11.63 -13.91 18.25
C PHE A 173 -10.18 -14.30 18.05
N PHE A 174 -9.51 -13.57 17.17
CA PHE A 174 -8.13 -13.83 16.84
C PHE A 174 -7.21 -13.48 18.00
N ASN A 175 -6.27 -14.39 18.29
CA ASN A 175 -5.22 -14.24 19.30
C ASN A 175 -3.87 -14.43 18.59
N GLY A 176 -3.01 -13.42 18.66
CA GLY A 176 -1.78 -13.34 17.88
C GLY A 176 -1.42 -11.91 17.51
N THR A 177 -0.66 -11.77 16.43
CA THR A 177 -0.27 -10.46 15.89
C THR A 177 -1.20 -10.09 14.74
N ALA A 178 -1.80 -8.90 14.83
CA ALA A 178 -2.49 -8.27 13.72
C ALA A 178 -1.73 -7.02 13.27
N THR A 179 -2.06 -6.52 12.08
CA THR A 179 -1.63 -5.20 11.62
C THR A 179 -2.84 -4.33 11.33
N THR A 180 -2.66 -3.02 11.45
CA THR A 180 -3.58 -2.06 10.83
C THR A 180 -2.77 -1.09 9.99
N GLU A 181 -3.18 -0.93 8.75
CA GLU A 181 -2.59 0.00 7.81
C GLU A 181 -3.56 1.15 7.57
N ILE A 182 -3.01 2.36 7.45
CA ILE A 182 -3.70 3.56 6.99
C ILE A 182 -3.19 3.81 5.57
N PRO A 183 -3.73 3.09 4.57
CA PRO A 183 -3.12 3.04 3.25
C PRO A 183 -3.33 4.37 2.53
N PHE A 184 -2.48 4.59 1.54
CA PHE A 184 -2.71 5.63 0.56
C PHE A 184 -3.78 5.17 -0.44
N LEU A 185 -4.67 6.10 -0.83
CA LEU A 185 -5.57 5.98 -1.98
C LEU A 185 -5.72 7.37 -2.60
N SER A 186 -5.88 7.43 -3.92
CA SER A 186 -6.20 8.67 -4.62
C SER A 186 -7.63 9.15 -4.27
N ASN A 187 -8.01 10.39 -4.58
CA ASN A 187 -9.40 10.83 -4.40
C ASN A 187 -10.38 10.06 -5.30
N GLU A 188 -10.03 9.70 -6.53
CA GLU A 188 -10.81 8.87 -7.44
C GLU A 188 -11.05 7.47 -6.85
N GLU A 189 -10.00 6.84 -6.32
CA GLU A 189 -10.11 5.55 -5.64
C GLU A 189 -10.94 5.66 -4.37
N MET A 190 -10.71 6.70 -3.57
CA MET A 190 -11.51 6.93 -2.37
C MET A 190 -12.97 7.27 -2.71
N ALA A 191 -13.24 7.91 -3.85
CA ALA A 191 -14.59 8.11 -4.35
C ALA A 191 -15.25 6.78 -4.72
N ARG A 192 -14.50 5.80 -5.24
CA ARG A 192 -15.01 4.43 -5.44
C ARG A 192 -15.33 3.77 -4.09
N VAL A 193 -14.46 3.90 -3.09
CA VAL A 193 -14.73 3.43 -1.72
C VAL A 193 -16.01 4.06 -1.17
N ALA A 194 -16.16 5.37 -1.30
CA ALA A 194 -17.35 6.11 -0.86
C ALA A 194 -18.63 5.68 -1.59
N ASN A 195 -18.50 5.16 -2.81
CA ASN A 195 -19.58 4.59 -3.62
C ASN A 195 -19.76 3.07 -3.43
N ASN A 196 -19.33 2.53 -2.28
CA ASN A 196 -19.47 1.12 -1.88
C ASN A 196 -18.66 0.13 -2.74
N ALA A 197 -17.41 0.46 -3.05
CA ALA A 197 -16.46 -0.51 -3.60
C ALA A 197 -16.47 -1.83 -2.80
N SER A 198 -16.34 -2.95 -3.52
CA SER A 198 -16.33 -4.27 -2.88
C SER A 198 -15.06 -4.47 -2.03
N ASN A 199 -15.06 -5.45 -1.12
CA ASN A 199 -13.87 -5.76 -0.32
C ASN A 199 -12.66 -6.08 -1.20
N ASP A 200 -12.85 -6.93 -2.22
CA ASP A 200 -11.77 -7.34 -3.12
C ASP A 200 -11.23 -6.17 -3.94
N GLU A 201 -12.12 -5.26 -4.36
CA GLU A 201 -11.76 -4.04 -5.06
C GLU A 201 -10.93 -3.10 -4.18
N ILE A 202 -11.31 -2.91 -2.92
CA ILE A 202 -10.57 -2.10 -1.95
C ILE A 202 -9.16 -2.68 -1.72
N TRP A 203 -9.06 -3.98 -1.47
CA TRP A 203 -7.76 -4.64 -1.31
C TRP A 203 -6.91 -4.57 -2.58
N SER A 204 -7.54 -4.63 -3.75
CA SER A 204 -6.84 -4.45 -5.03
C SER A 204 -6.28 -3.03 -5.18
N MET A 205 -7.04 -1.98 -4.84
CA MET A 205 -6.57 -0.60 -4.89
C MET A 205 -5.39 -0.40 -3.93
N VAL A 206 -5.52 -0.87 -2.68
CA VAL A 206 -4.46 -0.71 -1.66
C VAL A 206 -3.17 -1.42 -2.06
N LYS A 207 -3.27 -2.63 -2.64
CA LYS A 207 -2.11 -3.39 -3.11
C LYS A 207 -1.43 -2.78 -4.34
N ALA A 208 -2.11 -1.89 -5.06
CA ALA A 208 -1.49 -1.16 -6.15
C ALA A 208 -0.35 -0.28 -5.64
N TYR A 209 -0.45 0.29 -4.43
CA TYR A 209 0.56 1.17 -3.84
C TYR A 209 1.60 0.43 -3.01
N PRO A 210 2.87 0.87 -2.99
CA PRO A 210 3.87 0.39 -2.04
C PRO A 210 3.39 0.56 -0.61
N GLN A 211 3.70 -0.40 0.26
CA GLN A 211 3.43 -0.25 1.68
C GLN A 211 4.50 0.64 2.32
N GLU A 212 4.07 1.68 3.03
CA GLU A 212 4.98 2.51 3.83
C GLU A 212 4.94 2.07 5.29
N ASP A 213 6.10 1.73 5.87
CA ASP A 213 6.20 1.26 7.27
C ASP A 213 5.58 2.25 8.28
N SER A 214 5.67 3.55 8.01
CA SER A 214 5.08 4.60 8.85
C SER A 214 3.56 4.48 8.97
N ARG A 215 2.89 3.90 7.95
CA ARG A 215 1.44 3.70 7.86
C ARG A 215 0.97 2.39 8.48
N VAL A 216 1.87 1.48 8.83
CA VAL A 216 1.56 0.14 9.32
C VAL A 216 1.89 0.00 10.79
N PHE A 217 0.87 -0.35 11.58
CA PHE A 217 1.00 -0.54 13.02
C PHE A 217 0.80 -2.02 13.36
N SER A 218 1.72 -2.58 14.14
CA SER A 218 1.58 -3.93 14.67
C SER A 218 0.78 -3.91 15.97
N ILE A 219 -0.18 -4.81 16.09
CA ILE A 219 -1.09 -4.92 17.22
C ILE A 219 -0.95 -6.32 17.82
N SER A 220 -0.60 -6.38 19.10
CA SER A 220 -0.64 -7.61 19.89
C SER A 220 -2.05 -7.83 20.42
N LEU A 221 -2.64 -9.00 20.10
CA LEU A 221 -3.94 -9.45 20.57
C LEU A 221 -3.73 -10.68 21.45
N SER A 222 -3.86 -10.51 22.77
CA SER A 222 -3.61 -11.57 23.74
C SER A 222 -4.46 -11.36 24.99
N ASP A 223 -4.95 -12.44 25.60
CA ASP A 223 -5.71 -12.37 26.85
C ASP A 223 -4.88 -11.80 28.02
N ALA A 224 -3.55 -11.82 27.90
CA ALA A 224 -2.62 -11.25 28.87
C ALA A 224 -2.45 -9.72 28.75
N ASN A 225 -2.92 -9.12 27.64
CA ASN A 225 -2.83 -7.67 27.46
C ASN A 225 -3.83 -6.93 28.37
N PRO A 226 -3.55 -5.66 28.71
CA PRO A 226 -4.59 -4.78 29.25
C PRO A 226 -5.72 -4.62 28.23
N SER A 227 -6.90 -4.25 28.73
CA SER A 227 -7.98 -3.84 27.84
C SER A 227 -7.56 -2.58 27.08
N ALA A 228 -7.91 -2.52 25.79
CA ALA A 228 -7.65 -1.35 24.98
C ALA A 228 -8.34 -0.11 25.60
N PRO A 229 -7.74 1.10 25.48
CA PRO A 229 -8.41 2.32 25.91
C PRO A 229 -9.67 2.58 25.07
N ALA A 230 -10.52 3.52 25.47
CA ALA A 230 -11.71 3.88 24.67
C ALA A 230 -11.33 4.58 23.35
N ASN A 231 -10.32 5.45 23.42
CA ASN A 231 -9.72 6.18 22.31
C ASN A 231 -8.22 6.39 22.62
N CYS A 232 -7.45 6.85 21.64
CA CYS A 232 -6.03 7.17 21.85
C CYS A 232 -5.80 8.61 22.36
N THR A 233 -6.85 9.41 22.45
CA THR A 233 -6.80 10.81 22.87
C THR A 233 -6.83 10.95 24.40
N ASP A 234 -7.56 10.08 25.09
CA ASP A 234 -7.72 10.10 26.55
C ASP A 234 -6.47 9.58 27.29
N ASP A 235 -5.80 8.56 26.74
CA ASP A 235 -4.53 8.04 27.27
C ASP A 235 -3.53 7.73 26.15
N PRO A 236 -2.77 8.74 25.70
CA PRO A 236 -1.77 8.58 24.65
C PRO A 236 -0.66 7.58 24.99
N SER A 237 -0.44 7.26 26.28
CA SER A 237 0.61 6.31 26.69
C SER A 237 0.31 4.87 26.32
N LEU A 238 -0.97 4.56 26.06
CA LEU A 238 -1.45 3.25 25.64
C LEU A 238 -1.50 3.09 24.11
N CYS A 239 -1.15 4.14 23.37
CA CYS A 239 -1.12 4.14 21.92
C CYS A 239 0.27 4.49 21.37
N GLU A 240 0.61 3.87 20.24
CA GLU A 240 1.73 4.30 19.44
C GLU A 240 1.26 5.38 18.47
N CYS A 241 1.88 6.56 18.52
CA CYS A 241 1.57 7.67 17.64
C CYS A 241 2.72 7.94 16.66
N ARG A 242 2.39 8.13 15.39
CA ARG A 242 3.35 8.48 14.33
C ARG A 242 2.82 9.62 13.47
N ASP A 243 3.74 10.43 12.97
CA ASP A 243 3.49 11.30 11.84
C ASP A 243 3.63 10.47 10.56
N VAL A 244 2.67 10.61 9.66
CA VAL A 244 2.46 9.75 8.49
C VAL A 244 2.34 10.63 7.26
N GLY A 245 3.03 10.27 6.17
CA GLY A 245 2.95 10.97 4.88
C GLY A 245 3.68 12.32 4.85
N PHE A 246 4.81 12.45 5.57
CA PHE A 246 5.71 13.59 5.54
C PHE A 246 7.09 13.20 5.01
#